data_AF-A0A1S3GVR3-F1
#
_entry.id   AF-A0A1S3GVR3-F1
#
_cell.length_a   1.000
_cell.length_b   1.000
_cell.length_c   1.000
_cell.angle_alpha   90.00
_cell.angle_beta   90.00
_cell.angle_gamma   90.00
#
_symmetry.space_group_name_H-M   'P 1'
#
loop_
_entity.id
_entity.type
_entity.pdbx_description
1 polymer ?
#
loop_
_entity_poly.entity_id
_entity_poly.type
_entity_poly.pdbx_seq_one_letter_code
_entity_poly.pdbx_strand_id
1 'polypeptide(L)'
;GNKGGVSVRLAAFGHMLCFLNCHLPAHMDKAEQRKDNFQTILSLQQFQGPGAHGILDHDLVFWFGDLNFRIESYDLHFVKFAIDSDQLHQLWEKDQLNMAKNTWPILKGFQEGPLNFAPTFKFDVGTNKYDTSAKKRKPAWTDRILWKVKAPGGGPSPSGRESHRLQVTQHSYRSHMEYTVSDHKPVAAQFVLQ
;
A
#
# COMPACT_ATOMS: atom_id res chain seq x y z
N GLY A 1 -0.91 -21.66 2.84
CA GLY A 1 -0.12 -20.62 3.54
C GLY A 1 -1.04 -19.50 4.01
N ASN A 2 -0.57 -18.61 4.90
CA ASN A 2 -1.37 -17.50 5.47
C ASN A 2 -1.12 -16.15 4.78
N LYS A 3 -0.52 -16.16 3.58
CA LYS A 3 -0.20 -14.98 2.76
C LYS A 3 -1.04 -15.02 1.49
N GLY A 4 -1.45 -13.85 1.01
CA GLY A 4 -2.34 -13.74 -0.15
C GLY A 4 -2.98 -12.36 -0.23
N GLY A 5 -4.05 -12.27 -1.02
CA GLY A 5 -4.87 -11.07 -1.10
C GLY A 5 -6.33 -11.40 -1.27
N VAL A 6 -7.20 -10.47 -0.93
CA VAL A 6 -8.64 -10.53 -1.15
C VAL A 6 -9.05 -9.23 -1.83
N SER A 7 -9.81 -9.34 -2.90
CA SER A 7 -10.34 -8.19 -3.62
C SER A 7 -11.86 -8.14 -3.59
N VAL A 8 -12.39 -6.92 -3.48
CA VAL A 8 -13.81 -6.62 -3.60
C VAL A 8 -13.95 -5.51 -4.65
N ARG A 9 -14.92 -5.65 -5.56
CA ARG A 9 -15.26 -4.58 -6.50
C ARG A 9 -16.68 -4.10 -6.30
N LEU A 10 -16.91 -2.83 -6.62
CA LEU A 10 -18.24 -2.22 -6.64
C LEU A 10 -18.33 -1.15 -7.72
N ALA A 11 -19.55 -0.85 -8.15
CA ALA A 11 -19.83 0.30 -9.00
C ALA A 11 -20.25 1.48 -8.12
N ALA A 12 -19.63 2.65 -8.30
CA ALA A 12 -19.99 3.88 -7.62
C ALA A 12 -19.82 5.06 -8.59
N PHE A 13 -20.83 5.94 -8.66
CA PHE A 13 -20.83 7.14 -9.51
C PHE A 13 -20.48 6.87 -10.99
N GLY A 14 -20.88 5.71 -11.52
CA GLY A 14 -20.58 5.32 -12.91
C GLY A 14 -19.18 4.75 -13.14
N HIS A 15 -18.38 4.58 -12.09
CA HIS A 15 -17.04 4.00 -12.13
C HIS A 15 -16.99 2.64 -11.44
N MET A 16 -16.15 1.74 -11.97
CA MET A 16 -15.84 0.46 -11.34
C MET A 16 -14.63 0.61 -10.42
N LEU A 17 -14.84 0.42 -9.12
CA LEU A 17 -13.81 0.51 -8.09
C LEU A 17 -13.41 -0.90 -7.65
N CYS A 18 -12.12 -1.11 -7.38
CA CYS A 18 -11.61 -2.34 -6.80
C CYS A 18 -10.78 -2.05 -5.56
N PHE A 19 -11.01 -2.82 -4.50
CA PHE A 19 -10.31 -2.76 -3.22
C PHE A 19 -9.56 -4.07 -3.04
N LEU A 20 -8.24 -4.04 -3.19
CA LEU A 20 -7.35 -5.18 -3.01
C LEU A 20 -6.61 -5.05 -1.67
N ASN A 21 -6.96 -5.90 -0.71
CA ASN A 21 -6.22 -6.05 0.53
C ASN A 21 -5.23 -7.21 0.40
N CYS A 22 -3.96 -7.00 0.75
CA CYS A 22 -2.91 -8.02 0.71
C CYS A 22 -2.22 -8.20 2.06
N HIS A 23 -1.83 -9.44 2.37
CA HIS A 23 -0.87 -9.77 3.40
C HIS A 23 0.28 -10.53 2.73
N LEU A 24 1.39 -9.83 2.51
CA LEU A 24 2.52 -10.34 1.72
C LEU A 24 3.64 -10.95 2.60
N PRO A 25 4.54 -11.77 2.02
CA PRO A 25 5.62 -12.42 2.76
C PRO A 25 6.41 -11.49 3.68
N ALA A 26 6.58 -11.91 4.94
CA ALA A 26 7.32 -11.18 5.95
C ALA A 26 8.84 -11.35 5.80
N HIS A 27 9.60 -10.55 6.57
CA HIS A 27 11.07 -10.52 6.64
C HIS A 27 11.77 -9.65 5.58
N MET A 28 12.98 -9.23 5.92
CA MET A 28 13.78 -8.25 5.17
C MET A 28 14.14 -8.74 3.77
N ASP A 29 14.55 -10.00 3.68
CA ASP A 29 15.08 -10.68 2.49
C ASP A 29 14.00 -11.12 1.48
N LYS A 30 12.71 -10.90 1.79
CA LYS A 30 11.58 -11.36 0.96
C LYS A 30 11.03 -10.33 -0.02
N ALA A 31 11.81 -9.29 -0.36
CA ALA A 31 11.35 -8.23 -1.25
C ALA A 31 10.90 -8.74 -2.63
N GLU A 32 11.69 -9.60 -3.27
CA GLU A 32 11.32 -10.21 -4.55
C GLU A 32 10.13 -11.17 -4.40
N GLN A 33 10.08 -11.97 -3.32
CA GLN A 33 8.93 -12.85 -3.08
C GLN A 33 7.62 -12.07 -2.90
N ARG A 34 7.66 -10.88 -2.27
CA ARG A 34 6.50 -9.98 -2.19
C ARG A 34 6.05 -9.53 -3.58
N LYS A 35 7.00 -9.23 -4.47
CA LYS A 35 6.72 -8.86 -5.85
C LYS A 35 6.03 -9.99 -6.61
N ASP A 36 6.60 -11.20 -6.57
CA ASP A 36 6.04 -12.39 -7.21
C ASP A 36 4.64 -12.73 -6.70
N ASN A 37 4.43 -12.61 -5.37
CA ASN A 37 3.13 -12.87 -4.75
C ASN A 37 2.08 -11.85 -5.21
N PHE A 38 2.44 -10.55 -5.27
CA PHE A 38 1.52 -9.53 -5.77
C PHE A 38 1.17 -9.74 -7.25
N GLN A 39 2.15 -10.08 -8.10
CA GLN A 39 1.87 -10.44 -9.51
C GLN A 39 0.94 -11.65 -9.64
N THR A 40 1.16 -12.68 -8.82
CA THR A 40 0.31 -13.87 -8.79
C THR A 40 -1.12 -13.53 -8.36
N ILE A 41 -1.29 -12.66 -7.35
CA ILE A 41 -2.60 -12.18 -6.91
C ILE A 41 -3.31 -11.44 -8.05
N LEU A 42 -2.62 -10.53 -8.73
CA LEU A 42 -3.17 -9.77 -9.84
C LEU A 42 -3.57 -10.65 -11.03
N SER A 43 -2.83 -11.72 -11.33
CA SER A 43 -3.13 -12.61 -12.45
C SER A 43 -4.28 -13.57 -12.15
N LEU A 44 -4.32 -14.15 -10.95
CA LEU A 44 -5.30 -15.17 -10.58
C LEU A 44 -6.66 -14.62 -10.18
N GLN A 45 -6.72 -13.40 -9.63
CA GLN A 45 -7.98 -12.81 -9.19
C GLN A 45 -8.71 -12.13 -10.35
N GLN A 46 -9.80 -12.77 -10.79
CA GLN A 46 -10.66 -12.32 -11.87
C GLN A 46 -12.10 -12.21 -11.38
N PHE A 47 -12.81 -11.19 -11.86
CA PHE A 47 -14.22 -10.98 -11.56
C PHE A 47 -15.11 -11.41 -12.72
N GLN A 48 -16.24 -12.03 -12.39
CA GLN A 48 -17.25 -12.50 -13.34
C GLN A 48 -18.29 -11.42 -13.65
N GLY A 49 -18.90 -11.47 -14.83
CA GLY A 49 -19.93 -10.51 -15.24
C GLY A 49 -19.39 -9.32 -16.05
N PRO A 50 -20.26 -8.36 -16.43
CA PRO A 50 -19.89 -7.27 -17.30
C PRO A 50 -18.89 -6.30 -16.64
N GLY A 51 -18.03 -5.66 -17.44
CA GLY A 51 -17.10 -4.62 -17.00
C GLY A 51 -15.66 -5.11 -16.84
N ALA A 52 -14.97 -4.62 -15.80
CA ALA A 52 -13.56 -4.91 -15.52
C ALA A 52 -13.36 -6.35 -15.02
N HIS A 53 -12.58 -7.16 -15.73
CA HIS A 53 -12.34 -8.56 -15.37
C HIS A 53 -11.16 -8.70 -14.39
N GLY A 54 -10.00 -8.16 -14.74
CA GLY A 54 -8.82 -8.14 -13.88
C GLY A 54 -8.86 -7.00 -12.86
N ILE A 55 -8.08 -7.13 -11.79
CA ILE A 55 -7.97 -6.08 -10.76
C ILE A 55 -7.58 -4.74 -11.38
N LEU A 56 -6.56 -4.71 -12.25
CA LEU A 56 -6.04 -3.48 -12.86
C LEU A 56 -6.92 -2.91 -13.99
N ASP A 57 -8.00 -3.61 -14.37
CA ASP A 57 -8.92 -3.15 -15.43
C ASP A 57 -9.95 -2.15 -14.90
N HIS A 58 -10.09 -2.04 -13.58
CA HIS A 58 -11.02 -1.14 -12.89
C HIS A 58 -10.60 0.33 -13.05
N ASP A 59 -11.57 1.23 -13.00
CA ASP A 59 -11.34 2.67 -13.16
C ASP A 59 -10.51 3.24 -12.00
N LEU A 60 -10.71 2.67 -10.80
CA LEU A 60 -9.92 2.98 -9.60
C LEU A 60 -9.62 1.70 -8.84
N VAL A 61 -8.34 1.48 -8.55
CA VAL A 61 -7.86 0.38 -7.71
C VAL A 61 -7.25 0.96 -6.45
N PHE A 62 -7.76 0.56 -5.29
CA PHE A 62 -7.06 0.70 -4.01
C PHE A 62 -6.30 -0.59 -3.73
N TRP A 63 -5.01 -0.49 -3.43
CA TRP A 63 -4.17 -1.61 -3.00
C TRP A 63 -3.59 -1.30 -1.63
N PHE A 64 -3.92 -2.13 -0.65
CA PHE A 64 -3.57 -1.86 0.75
C PHE A 64 -3.35 -3.14 1.55
N GLY A 65 -2.93 -2.98 2.81
CA GLY A 65 -2.77 -4.06 3.79
C GLY A 65 -1.37 -4.13 4.39
N ASP A 66 -1.05 -5.26 5.02
CA ASP A 66 0.31 -5.58 5.48
C ASP A 66 1.14 -6.06 4.28
N LEU A 67 1.66 -5.10 3.54
CA LEU A 67 2.49 -5.34 2.37
C LEU A 67 3.91 -5.79 2.77
N ASN A 68 4.27 -5.68 4.04
CA ASN A 68 5.50 -6.22 4.64
C ASN A 68 6.83 -5.70 4.05
N PHE A 69 6.81 -4.65 3.23
CA PHE A 69 8.04 -3.98 2.79
C PHE A 69 8.78 -3.34 3.97
N ARG A 70 10.10 -3.36 3.91
CA ARG A 70 10.99 -2.97 5.02
C ARG A 70 11.90 -1.82 4.61
N ILE A 71 12.54 -1.21 5.60
CA ILE A 71 13.61 -0.23 5.38
C ILE A 71 14.92 -1.01 5.20
N GLU A 72 15.59 -0.90 4.06
CA GLU A 72 16.88 -1.54 3.76
C GLU A 72 18.06 -0.64 4.17
N SER A 73 19.29 -1.14 4.05
CA SER A 73 20.58 -0.44 4.18
C SER A 73 20.94 0.15 5.55
N TYR A 74 20.01 0.77 6.26
CA TYR A 74 20.26 1.35 7.58
C TYR A 74 20.19 0.31 8.69
N ASP A 75 21.05 0.44 9.70
CA ASP A 75 20.95 -0.37 10.91
C ASP A 75 19.77 0.06 11.80
N LEU A 76 19.54 -0.71 12.87
CA LEU A 76 18.47 -0.43 13.83
C LEU A 76 18.65 0.91 14.54
N HIS A 77 19.88 1.31 14.82
CA HIS A 77 20.19 2.51 15.60
C HIS A 77 19.85 3.76 14.79
N PHE A 78 20.28 3.82 13.53
CA PHE A 78 19.96 4.92 12.64
C PHE A 78 18.46 5.05 12.41
N VAL A 79 17.75 3.94 12.18
CA VAL A 79 16.29 3.97 12.00
C VAL A 79 15.60 4.54 13.24
N LYS A 80 15.99 4.12 14.45
CA LYS A 80 15.44 4.67 15.69
C LYS A 80 15.77 6.15 15.86
N PHE A 81 17.01 6.55 15.62
CA PHE A 81 17.43 7.95 15.66
C PHE A 81 16.59 8.84 14.74
N ALA A 82 16.38 8.41 13.50
CA ALA A 82 15.58 9.16 12.53
C ALA A 82 14.11 9.28 12.97
N ILE A 83 13.54 8.25 13.60
CA ILE A 83 12.19 8.30 14.16
C ILE A 83 12.13 9.26 15.36
N ASP A 84 13.06 9.12 16.31
CA ASP A 84 13.09 9.92 17.54
C ASP A 84 13.36 11.41 17.27
N SER A 85 14.02 11.72 16.16
CA SER A 85 14.34 13.08 15.71
C SER A 85 13.33 13.67 14.71
N ASP A 86 12.23 12.95 14.44
CA ASP A 86 11.22 13.31 13.42
C ASP A 86 11.82 13.55 12.02
N GLN A 87 12.89 12.84 11.69
CA GLN A 87 13.60 12.90 10.41
C GLN A 87 13.20 11.73 9.48
N LEU A 88 11.91 11.43 9.40
CA LEU A 88 11.39 10.25 8.71
C LEU A 88 11.76 10.20 7.21
N HIS A 89 11.89 11.37 6.58
CA HIS A 89 12.23 11.50 5.16
C HIS A 89 13.58 10.85 4.80
N GLN A 90 14.53 10.80 5.74
CA GLN A 90 15.83 10.15 5.53
C GLN A 90 15.70 8.65 5.30
N LEU A 91 14.59 8.04 5.70
CA LEU A 91 14.34 6.61 5.57
C LEU A 91 13.64 6.25 4.25
N TRP A 92 13.01 7.22 3.57
CA TRP A 92 12.12 6.96 2.44
C TRP A 92 12.82 6.34 1.23
N GLU A 93 14.05 6.77 0.92
CA GLU A 93 14.81 6.24 -0.20
C GLU A 93 15.23 4.78 0.00
N LYS A 94 15.25 4.32 1.26
CA LYS A 94 15.58 2.94 1.61
C LYS A 94 14.36 2.11 1.96
N ASP A 95 13.14 2.67 1.90
CA ASP A 95 11.92 1.90 2.00
C ASP A 95 11.73 1.04 0.74
N GLN A 96 11.65 -0.29 0.90
CA GLN A 96 11.60 -1.21 -0.22
C GLN A 96 10.40 -1.01 -1.15
N LEU A 97 9.26 -0.51 -0.65
CA LEU A 97 8.12 -0.19 -1.52
C LEU A 97 8.39 1.08 -2.34
N ASN A 98 8.97 2.12 -1.73
CA ASN A 98 9.41 3.31 -2.47
C ASN A 98 10.45 2.98 -3.54
N MET A 99 11.45 2.15 -3.22
CA MET A 99 12.41 1.66 -4.20
C MET A 99 11.73 0.85 -5.32
N ALA A 100 10.77 -0.01 -4.97
CA ALA A 100 10.00 -0.79 -5.94
C ALA A 100 9.15 0.10 -6.87
N LYS A 101 8.56 1.19 -6.38
CA LYS A 101 7.79 2.13 -7.22
C LYS A 101 8.64 2.73 -8.36
N ASN A 102 9.94 2.89 -8.15
CA ASN A 102 10.87 3.44 -9.14
C ASN A 102 11.43 2.38 -10.11
N THR A 103 11.48 1.11 -9.69
CA THR A 103 12.20 0.05 -10.42
C THR A 103 11.28 -1.00 -11.03
N TRP A 104 10.05 -1.13 -10.53
CA TRP A 104 9.16 -2.23 -10.89
C TRP A 104 7.99 -1.75 -11.74
N PRO A 105 7.95 -2.09 -13.05
CA PRO A 105 6.98 -1.53 -13.99
C PRO A 105 5.50 -1.73 -13.64
N ILE A 106 5.16 -2.81 -12.91
CA ILE A 106 3.76 -3.07 -12.54
C ILE A 106 3.19 -2.01 -11.59
N LEU A 107 4.06 -1.34 -10.82
CA LEU A 107 3.67 -0.27 -9.92
C LEU A 107 3.51 1.08 -10.64
N LYS A 108 3.80 1.15 -11.94
CA LYS A 108 3.60 2.37 -12.72
C LYS A 108 2.14 2.81 -12.63
N GLY A 109 1.95 4.07 -12.22
CA GLY A 109 0.64 4.71 -12.04
C GLY A 109 -0.01 4.46 -10.67
N PHE A 110 0.55 3.59 -9.82
CA PHE A 110 0.17 3.60 -8.41
C PHE A 110 0.73 4.84 -7.72
N GLN A 111 -0.12 5.46 -6.92
CA GLN A 111 0.14 6.64 -6.12
C GLN A 111 0.02 6.28 -4.65
N GLU A 112 0.73 7.02 -3.81
CA GLU A 112 0.69 6.91 -2.36
C GLU A 112 0.98 8.29 -1.77
N GLY A 113 0.29 8.64 -0.67
CA GLY A 113 0.57 9.87 0.05
C GLY A 113 1.92 9.86 0.76
N PRO A 114 2.39 11.02 1.23
CA PRO A 114 3.61 11.11 2.01
C PRO A 114 3.48 10.33 3.33
N LEU A 115 4.55 9.62 3.70
CA LEU A 115 4.63 8.87 4.96
C LEU A 115 4.98 9.81 6.12
N ASN A 116 4.08 10.73 6.44
CA ASN A 116 4.22 11.73 7.52
C ASN A 116 3.84 11.15 8.90
N PHE A 117 4.03 9.86 9.09
CA PHE A 117 3.76 9.14 10.34
C PHE A 117 4.85 8.11 10.57
N ALA A 118 5.17 7.82 11.82
CA ALA A 118 6.23 6.88 12.18
C ALA A 118 5.95 5.44 11.67
N PRO A 119 6.99 4.62 11.45
CA PRO A 119 6.84 3.21 11.05
C PRO A 119 5.83 2.44 11.93
N THR A 120 4.97 1.65 11.29
CA THR A 120 3.79 1.04 11.92
C THR A 120 4.05 -0.33 12.53
N PHE A 121 5.24 -0.87 12.33
CA PHE A 121 5.70 -2.16 12.84
C PHE A 121 7.16 -2.05 13.29
N LYS A 122 7.66 -2.77 14.30
CA LYS A 122 6.98 -3.69 15.22
C LYS A 122 6.97 -3.08 16.62
N PHE A 123 5.83 -3.14 17.30
CA PHE A 123 5.67 -2.64 18.66
C PHE A 123 5.62 -3.78 19.69
N ASP A 124 5.97 -3.47 20.93
CA ASP A 124 5.63 -4.30 22.08
C ASP A 124 4.12 -4.14 22.35
N VAL A 125 3.39 -5.26 22.32
CA VAL A 125 1.93 -5.29 22.52
C VAL A 125 1.56 -4.61 23.85
N GLY A 126 0.50 -3.79 23.82
CA GLY A 126 0.07 -2.98 24.95
C GLY A 126 0.77 -1.62 25.05
N THR A 127 1.73 -1.32 24.16
CA THR A 127 2.53 -0.08 24.23
C THR A 127 2.74 0.61 22.88
N ASN A 128 3.42 1.76 22.91
CA ASN A 128 3.97 2.46 21.74
C ASN A 128 5.50 2.36 21.68
N LYS A 129 6.09 1.41 22.40
CA LYS A 129 7.53 1.13 22.34
C LYS A 129 7.80 0.15 21.20
N TYR A 130 8.75 0.48 20.34
CA TYR A 130 9.22 -0.45 19.30
C TYR A 130 9.92 -1.66 19.92
N ASP A 131 9.84 -2.80 19.22
CA ASP A 131 10.24 -4.14 19.64
C ASP A 131 11.49 -4.15 20.54
N THR A 132 11.28 -4.48 21.83
CA THR A 132 12.35 -4.64 22.82
C THR A 132 12.75 -6.10 23.03
N SER A 133 12.11 -7.03 22.31
CA SER A 133 12.46 -8.45 22.39
C SER A 133 13.87 -8.73 21.88
N ALA A 134 14.37 -9.94 22.15
CA ALA A 134 15.66 -10.41 21.65
C ALA A 134 15.77 -10.39 20.11
N LYS A 135 14.64 -10.42 19.39
CA LYS A 135 14.62 -10.38 17.92
C LYS A 135 14.90 -8.98 17.35
N LYS A 136 14.72 -7.92 18.16
CA LYS A 136 15.00 -6.51 17.83
C LYS A 136 14.60 -6.14 16.40
N ARG A 137 13.35 -6.43 16.03
CA ARG A 137 12.86 -6.15 14.67
C ARG A 137 12.97 -4.66 14.39
N LYS A 138 13.64 -4.33 13.29
CA LYS A 138 13.79 -2.96 12.82
C LYS A 138 12.42 -2.36 12.48
N PRO A 139 12.13 -1.13 12.92
CA PRO A 139 10.90 -0.44 12.54
C PRO A 139 10.74 -0.37 11.01
N ALA A 140 9.51 -0.52 10.51
CA ALA A 140 9.19 -0.45 9.09
C ALA A 140 7.73 -0.01 8.84
N TRP A 141 7.48 0.65 7.72
CA TRP A 141 6.14 0.91 7.19
C TRP A 141 5.65 -0.32 6.42
N THR A 142 5.17 -1.32 7.17
CA THR A 142 4.64 -2.56 6.59
C THR A 142 3.20 -2.39 6.09
N ASP A 143 2.45 -1.49 6.73
CA ASP A 143 1.02 -1.26 6.49
C ASP A 143 0.84 -0.05 5.58
N ARG A 144 0.33 -0.25 4.36
CA ARG A 144 0.35 0.75 3.29
C ARG A 144 -0.99 0.86 2.57
N ILE A 145 -1.29 2.03 2.02
CA ILE A 145 -2.48 2.28 1.20
C ILE A 145 -2.08 3.05 -0.06
N LEU A 146 -2.18 2.39 -1.21
CA LEU A 146 -1.89 2.94 -2.53
C LEU A 146 -3.17 2.97 -3.36
N TRP A 147 -3.20 3.82 -4.38
CA TRP A 147 -4.29 3.83 -5.36
C TRP A 147 -3.79 4.03 -6.78
N LYS A 148 -4.56 3.57 -7.76
CA LYS A 148 -4.28 3.76 -9.19
C LYS A 148 -5.56 4.09 -9.90
N VAL A 149 -5.55 5.22 -10.61
CA VAL A 149 -6.63 5.61 -11.53
C VAL A 149 -6.27 5.08 -12.92
N LYS A 150 -7.23 4.46 -13.59
CA LYS A 150 -7.05 3.99 -14.96
C LYS A 150 -6.75 5.18 -15.87
N ALA A 151 -5.70 5.07 -16.68
CA ALA A 151 -5.42 6.08 -17.69
C ALA A 151 -6.60 6.15 -18.68
N PRO A 152 -7.02 7.35 -19.11
CA PRO A 152 -8.04 7.45 -20.14
C PRO A 152 -7.58 6.66 -21.37
N GLY A 153 -8.41 5.74 -21.85
CA GLY A 153 -8.12 5.02 -23.08
C GLY A 153 -7.99 6.04 -24.21
N GLY A 154 -6.88 6.02 -24.96
CA GLY A 154 -6.64 6.91 -26.10
C GLY A 154 -7.52 6.61 -27.32
N GLY A 155 -8.69 6.00 -27.13
CA GLY A 155 -9.64 5.65 -28.18
C GLY A 155 -10.93 6.48 -28.05
N PRO A 156 -11.59 6.82 -29.16
CA PRO A 156 -12.86 7.54 -29.13
C PRO A 156 -13.90 6.74 -28.35
N SER A 157 -14.60 7.41 -27.43
CA SER A 157 -15.77 6.84 -26.74
C SER A 157 -16.83 6.48 -27.78
N PRO A 158 -17.28 5.21 -27.88
CA PRO A 158 -18.33 4.80 -28.82
C PRO A 158 -19.66 5.54 -28.60
N SER A 159 -19.81 6.19 -27.44
CA SER A 159 -21.04 6.85 -27.02
C SER A 159 -21.04 8.37 -27.16
N GLY A 160 -19.94 8.98 -27.64
CA GLY A 160 -19.83 10.45 -27.77
C GLY A 160 -19.93 11.21 -26.43
N ARG A 161 -20.09 10.52 -25.30
CA ARG A 161 -20.05 11.11 -23.97
C ARG A 161 -18.61 11.39 -23.60
N GLU A 162 -18.32 12.64 -23.24
CA GLU A 162 -17.12 12.98 -22.47
C GLU A 162 -17.08 12.04 -21.27
N SER A 163 -16.09 11.15 -21.24
CA SER A 163 -15.83 10.37 -20.04
C SER A 163 -15.30 11.35 -19.01
N HIS A 164 -16.17 11.80 -18.09
CA HIS A 164 -15.73 12.61 -16.96
C HIS A 164 -14.59 11.85 -16.28
N ARG A 165 -13.40 12.44 -16.35
CA ARG A 165 -12.18 11.81 -15.85
C ARG A 165 -12.29 11.75 -14.33
N LEU A 166 -12.40 10.55 -13.78
CA LEU A 166 -12.38 10.32 -12.34
C LEU A 166 -11.15 10.99 -11.73
N GLN A 167 -11.38 11.97 -10.86
CA GLN A 167 -10.34 12.61 -10.07
C GLN A 167 -10.35 12.03 -8.66
N VAL A 168 -9.17 11.67 -8.17
CA VAL A 168 -8.99 11.08 -6.85
C VAL A 168 -7.99 11.91 -6.09
N THR A 169 -8.43 12.48 -4.97
CA THR A 169 -7.57 13.24 -4.06
C THR A 169 -7.51 12.54 -2.72
N GLN A 170 -6.30 12.27 -2.23
CA GLN A 170 -6.11 11.79 -0.86
C GLN A 170 -6.10 12.98 0.10
N HIS A 171 -7.09 13.04 0.99
CA HIS A 171 -7.24 14.12 1.97
C HIS A 171 -6.41 13.85 3.24
N SER A 172 -6.30 12.59 3.66
CA SER A 172 -5.49 12.21 4.82
C SER A 172 -4.84 10.85 4.62
N TYR A 173 -3.68 10.66 5.25
CA TYR A 173 -2.96 9.39 5.35
C TYR A 173 -2.18 9.36 6.67
N ARG A 174 -2.60 8.52 7.61
CA ARG A 174 -2.07 8.53 8.99
C ARG A 174 -2.06 7.15 9.62
N SER A 175 -1.21 6.97 10.64
CA SER A 175 -1.30 5.86 11.58
C SER A 175 -1.99 6.29 12.88
N HIS A 176 -2.49 5.30 13.62
CA HIS A 176 -3.25 5.49 14.85
C HIS A 176 -2.51 4.85 16.04
N MET A 177 -1.77 5.67 16.78
CA MET A 177 -0.92 5.25 17.91
C MET A 177 -1.71 4.96 19.19
N GLU A 178 -2.98 5.37 19.26
CA GLU A 178 -3.89 5.14 20.38
C GLU A 178 -4.30 3.66 20.52
N TYR A 179 -4.18 2.87 19.44
CA TYR A 179 -4.46 1.43 19.48
C TYR A 179 -3.17 0.64 19.77
N THR A 180 -3.20 -0.13 20.85
CA THR A 180 -2.01 -0.86 21.35
C THR A 180 -2.20 -2.37 21.44
N VAL A 181 -3.36 -2.90 21.03
CA VAL A 181 -3.69 -4.33 21.11
C VAL A 181 -2.88 -5.21 20.14
N SER A 182 -2.21 -4.61 19.16
CA SER A 182 -1.40 -5.27 18.14
C SER A 182 0.04 -4.76 18.19
N ASP A 183 0.97 -5.54 17.66
CA ASP A 183 2.33 -5.12 17.36
C ASP A 183 2.44 -4.28 16.07
N HIS A 184 1.32 -4.07 15.38
CA HIS A 184 1.11 -3.10 14.31
C HIS A 184 0.23 -1.94 14.76
N LYS A 185 0.38 -0.79 14.11
CA LYS A 185 -0.52 0.37 14.28
C LYS A 185 -1.47 0.49 13.09
N PRO A 186 -2.79 0.65 13.31
CA PRO A 186 -3.74 0.84 12.22
C PRO A 186 -3.35 2.02 11.34
N VAL A 187 -3.51 1.86 10.04
CA VAL A 187 -3.28 2.91 9.03
C VAL A 187 -4.61 3.24 8.35
N ALA A 188 -4.89 4.53 8.22
CA ALA A 188 -6.10 5.03 7.58
C ALA A 188 -5.75 6.06 6.51
N ALA A 189 -6.53 6.04 5.43
CA ALA A 189 -6.50 7.07 4.40
C ALA A 189 -7.92 7.49 4.03
N GLN A 190 -8.12 8.78 3.78
CA GLN A 190 -9.40 9.32 3.31
C GLN A 190 -9.22 9.87 1.91
N PHE A 191 -10.18 9.58 1.04
CA PHE A 191 -10.17 9.98 -0.37
C PHE A 191 -11.45 10.72 -0.73
N VAL A 192 -11.31 11.70 -1.62
CA VAL A 192 -12.41 12.37 -2.31
C VAL A 192 -12.38 11.96 -3.77
N LEU A 193 -13.53 11.54 -4.28
CA LEU A 193 -13.77 11.12 -5.67
C LEU A 193 -14.64 12.18 -6.36
N GLN A 194 -14.21 12.68 -7.52
CA GLN A 194 -14.91 13.71 -8.31
C GLN A 194 -14.98 13.32 -9.78
#